data_AF-A0A158ELI0-F1
#
_entry.id   AF-A0A158ELI0-F1
#
_cell.length_a   1.000
_cell.length_b   1.000
_cell.length_c   1.000
_cell.angle_alpha   90.00
_cell.angle_beta   90.00
_cell.angle_gamma   90.00
#
_symmetry.space_group_name_H-M   'P 1'
#
loop_
_entity.id
_entity.type
_entity.pdbx_description
1 polymer ?
#
loop_
_entity_poly.entity_id
_entity_poly.type
_entity_poly.pdbx_seq_one_letter_code
_entity_poly.pdbx_strand_id
1 'polypeptide(L)'
;MGCRANRVGLNALYLALDHDTAIREYQQLSSLMPPGTLVSYNLTAAPIVDFTSGYESGKWSPLWEEDFYCDWRHCWFNERIEPPSWILGDEVVSSGAKGILFNSRLTPDGTNLVLYTQPLDSTDHLEVYDPHNALPKNQSSWD
;
A
#
# COMPACT_ATOMS: atom_id res chain seq x y z
N MET A 1 -8.25 -9.69 -2.12
CA MET A 1 -9.13 -8.89 -1.22
C MET A 1 -8.82 -7.42 -1.46
N GLY A 2 -9.76 -6.52 -1.19
CA GLY A 2 -9.49 -5.08 -1.21
C GLY A 2 -8.78 -4.63 0.07
N CYS A 3 -8.14 -3.46 0.02
CA CYS A 3 -7.54 -2.77 1.16
C CYS A 3 -7.81 -1.26 1.02
N ARG A 4 -7.16 -0.39 1.81
CA ARG A 4 -7.45 1.05 1.85
C ARG A 4 -7.51 1.70 0.45
N ALA A 5 -6.57 1.36 -0.42
CA ALA A 5 -6.33 2.06 -1.68
C ALA A 5 -6.58 1.18 -2.92
N ASN A 6 -7.22 0.02 -2.74
CA ASN A 6 -7.56 -0.87 -3.86
C ASN A 6 -8.85 -1.63 -3.59
N ARG A 7 -9.74 -1.64 -4.58
CA ARG A 7 -10.94 -2.47 -4.57
C ARG A 7 -10.61 -3.95 -4.77
N VAL A 8 -11.58 -4.81 -4.48
CA VAL A 8 -11.49 -6.23 -4.83
C VAL A 8 -11.28 -6.37 -6.35
N GLY A 9 -10.27 -7.15 -6.75
CA GLY A 9 -9.93 -7.38 -8.15
C GLY A 9 -8.77 -6.52 -8.68
N LEU A 10 -8.48 -5.40 -8.02
CA LEU A 10 -7.27 -4.61 -8.29
C LEU A 10 -6.15 -5.10 -7.37
N ASN A 11 -5.14 -5.73 -7.95
CA ASN A 11 -4.01 -6.27 -7.18
C ASN A 11 -3.04 -5.14 -6.81
N ALA A 12 -2.67 -5.08 -5.53
CA ALA A 12 -1.75 -4.10 -5.01
C ALA A 12 -0.80 -4.68 -3.95
N LEU A 13 0.44 -4.20 -3.94
CA LEU A 13 1.43 -4.46 -2.92
C LEU A 13 1.51 -3.24 -1.99
N TYR A 14 1.43 -3.47 -0.68
CA TYR A 14 1.58 -2.45 0.34
C TYR A 14 2.99 -2.50 0.90
N LEU A 15 3.72 -1.39 0.77
CA LEU A 15 5.09 -1.21 1.21
C LEU A 15 5.17 0.02 2.11
N ALA A 16 6.24 0.12 2.88
CA ALA A 16 6.67 1.35 3.52
C ALA A 16 8.10 1.68 3.10
N LEU A 17 8.45 2.95 3.14
CA LEU A 17 9.78 3.44 2.74
C LEU A 17 10.84 3.21 3.84
N ASP A 18 10.39 2.88 5.06
CA ASP A 18 11.24 2.54 6.20
C ASP A 18 10.68 1.34 6.98
N HIS A 19 11.56 0.65 7.72
CA HIS A 19 11.21 -0.58 8.42
C HIS A 19 10.31 -0.33 9.65
N ASP A 20 10.45 0.79 10.34
CA ASP A 20 9.64 1.11 11.51
C ASP A 20 8.18 1.30 11.12
N THR A 21 7.93 2.02 10.02
CA THR A 21 6.60 2.18 9.43
C THR A 21 6.03 0.85 8.96
N ALA A 22 6.82 0.02 8.27
CA ALA A 22 6.38 -1.31 7.83
C ALA A 22 5.92 -2.18 9.01
N ILE A 23 6.69 -2.18 10.10
CA ILE A 23 6.40 -2.94 11.31
C ILE A 23 5.12 -2.42 11.99
N ARG A 24 4.96 -1.10 12.14
CA ARG A 24 3.76 -0.53 12.75
C ARG A 24 2.50 -0.77 11.92
N GLU A 25 2.58 -0.65 10.60
CA GLU A 25 1.47 -0.95 9.68
C GLU A 25 1.11 -2.45 9.66
N TYR A 26 2.08 -3.33 9.87
CA TYR A 26 1.82 -4.76 10.03
C TYR A 26 1.13 -5.07 11.38
N GLN A 27 1.60 -4.46 12.46
CA GLN A 27 1.01 -4.60 13.80
C GLN A 27 -0.41 -4.02 13.89
N GLN A 28 -0.70 -2.95 13.15
CA GLN A 28 -1.98 -2.22 13.15
C GLN A 28 -2.45 -1.85 14.57
N LEU A 29 -3.63 -2.34 14.98
CA LEU A 29 -4.26 -2.08 16.28
C LEU A 29 -3.91 -3.16 17.32
N SER A 30 -3.11 -4.17 16.97
CA SER A 30 -2.75 -5.24 17.89
C SER A 30 -1.74 -4.74 18.93
N SER A 31 -1.96 -5.07 20.20
CA SER A 31 -0.98 -4.81 21.26
C SER A 31 0.28 -5.67 21.15
N LEU A 32 0.18 -6.82 20.50
CA LEU A 32 1.27 -7.77 20.29
C LEU A 32 1.60 -7.87 18.80
N MET A 33 2.88 -7.97 18.49
CA MET A 33 3.33 -8.21 17.12
C MET A 33 3.03 -9.67 16.72
N PRO A 34 2.19 -9.91 15.70
CA PRO A 34 2.00 -11.27 15.19
C PRO A 34 3.28 -11.77 14.49
N PRO A 35 3.50 -13.09 14.40
CA PRO A 35 4.63 -13.64 13.64
C PRO A 35 4.52 -13.27 12.15
N GLY A 36 5.61 -12.78 11.56
CA GLY A 36 5.67 -12.41 10.16
C GLY A 36 7.11 -12.34 9.62
N THR A 37 7.24 -12.23 8.31
CA THR A 37 8.52 -12.03 7.63
C THR A 37 8.58 -10.60 7.10
N LEU A 38 9.62 -9.87 7.50
CA LEU A 38 9.91 -8.54 6.95
C LEU A 38 10.84 -8.69 5.76
N VAL A 39 10.46 -8.12 4.61
CA VAL A 39 11.18 -8.26 3.34
C VAL A 39 11.44 -6.88 2.77
N SER A 40 12.70 -6.61 2.40
CA SER A 40 13.07 -5.41 1.66
C SER A 40 12.96 -5.65 0.15
N TYR A 41 12.59 -4.62 -0.59
CA TYR A 41 12.48 -4.66 -2.04
C TYR A 41 13.36 -3.56 -2.65
N ASN A 42 14.07 -3.91 -3.72
CA ASN A 42 14.60 -2.93 -4.67
C ASN A 42 13.49 -2.66 -5.69
N LEU A 43 12.99 -1.42 -5.71
CA LEU A 43 11.85 -1.02 -6.52
C LEU A 43 12.20 0.18 -7.41
N THR A 44 11.87 0.08 -8.68
CA THR A 44 11.77 1.20 -9.63
C THR A 44 10.42 1.10 -10.31
N ALA A 45 9.57 2.10 -10.17
CA ALA A 45 8.30 2.15 -10.87
C ALA A 45 7.89 3.60 -11.14
N ALA A 46 7.31 3.87 -12.31
CA ALA A 46 6.82 5.20 -12.66
C ALA A 46 5.66 5.15 -13.66
N PRO A 47 4.66 6.05 -13.58
CA PRO A 47 4.59 7.16 -12.62
C PRO A 47 3.99 6.76 -11.27
N ILE A 48 4.47 7.39 -10.19
CA ILE A 48 3.91 7.28 -8.83
C ILE A 48 3.31 8.64 -8.46
N VAL A 49 2.09 8.63 -7.93
CA VAL A 49 1.45 9.85 -7.42
C VAL A 49 1.85 10.04 -5.97
N ASP A 50 2.33 11.23 -5.63
CA ASP A 50 2.78 11.57 -4.29
C ASP A 50 1.77 12.48 -3.58
N PHE A 51 1.12 11.94 -2.55
CA PHE A 51 0.19 12.66 -1.68
C PHE A 51 0.77 12.95 -0.29
N THR A 52 2.08 12.74 -0.07
CA THR A 52 2.72 12.99 1.24
C THR A 52 2.68 14.46 1.66
N SER A 53 2.59 15.38 0.69
CA SER A 53 2.45 16.83 0.91
C SER A 53 1.00 17.33 0.72
N GLY A 54 0.02 16.42 0.72
CA GLY A 54 -1.38 16.72 0.39
C GLY A 54 -1.70 16.53 -1.10
N TYR A 55 -2.96 16.73 -1.47
CA TYR A 55 -3.42 16.59 -2.86
C TYR A 55 -3.39 17.91 -3.62
N GLU A 56 -3.13 17.83 -4.92
CA GLU A 56 -3.21 18.97 -5.83
C GLU A 56 -4.68 19.25 -6.21
N SER A 57 -5.29 20.27 -5.60
CA SER A 57 -6.65 20.71 -5.94
C SER A 57 -6.75 21.10 -7.41
N GLY A 58 -7.81 20.64 -8.09
CA GLY A 58 -8.03 20.83 -9.53
C GLY A 58 -7.40 19.76 -10.43
N LYS A 59 -6.45 18.98 -9.91
CA LYS A 59 -5.90 17.80 -10.59
C LYS A 59 -6.52 16.51 -10.05
N TRP A 60 -6.70 16.42 -8.74
CA TRP A 60 -7.26 15.26 -8.07
C TRP A 60 -8.59 15.59 -7.38
N SER A 61 -9.42 14.56 -7.20
CA SER A 61 -10.70 14.68 -6.49
C SER A 61 -10.53 15.23 -5.06
N PRO A 62 -11.40 16.16 -4.60
CA PRO A 62 -11.38 16.65 -3.21
C PRO A 62 -11.59 15.55 -2.16
N LEU A 63 -12.10 14.38 -2.56
CA LEU A 63 -12.23 13.21 -1.68
C LEU A 63 -10.88 12.77 -1.09
N TRP A 64 -9.75 13.15 -1.71
CA TRP A 64 -8.41 12.89 -1.17
C TRP A 64 -8.16 13.51 0.21
N GLU A 65 -8.82 14.62 0.54
CA GLU A 65 -8.62 15.35 1.79
C GLU A 65 -9.10 14.56 3.01
N GLU A 66 -10.32 14.03 2.94
CA GLU A 66 -11.00 13.44 4.10
C GLU A 66 -11.27 11.93 3.92
N ASP A 67 -11.53 11.47 2.70
CA ASP A 67 -12.07 10.14 2.46
C ASP A 67 -11.00 9.08 2.23
N PHE A 68 -9.79 9.45 1.80
CA PHE A 68 -8.71 8.47 1.59
C PHE A 68 -8.39 7.67 2.86
N TYR A 69 -8.46 8.34 4.00
CA TYR A 69 -8.18 7.74 5.28
C TYR A 69 -9.44 7.32 6.07
N CYS A 70 -10.57 7.13 5.40
CA CYS A 70 -11.77 6.58 6.02
C CYS A 70 -11.51 5.21 6.67
N ASP A 71 -12.42 4.77 7.55
CA ASP A 71 -12.38 3.40 8.08
C ASP A 71 -12.89 2.39 7.04
N TRP A 72 -12.08 2.14 6.02
CA TRP A 72 -12.41 1.24 4.92
C TRP A 72 -12.80 -0.16 5.39
N ARG A 73 -12.25 -0.62 6.53
CA ARG A 73 -12.59 -1.93 7.11
C ARG A 73 -14.02 -1.92 7.63
N HIS A 74 -14.40 -0.86 8.34
CA HIS A 74 -15.78 -0.69 8.80
C HIS A 74 -16.75 -0.63 7.62
N CYS A 75 -16.48 0.24 6.63
CA CYS A 75 -17.32 0.37 5.43
C CYS A 75 -17.51 -0.99 4.74
N TRP A 76 -16.43 -1.72 4.50
CA TRP A 76 -16.49 -2.97 3.74
C TRP A 76 -17.00 -4.17 4.54
N PHE A 77 -16.48 -4.41 5.74
CA PHE A 77 -16.80 -5.62 6.51
C PHE A 77 -18.09 -5.48 7.33
N ASN A 78 -18.36 -4.28 7.87
CA ASN A 78 -19.47 -4.06 8.78
C ASN A 78 -20.69 -3.51 8.03
N GLU A 79 -20.51 -2.42 7.28
CA GLU A 79 -21.61 -1.73 6.60
C GLU A 79 -21.95 -2.33 5.23
N ARG A 80 -21.05 -3.13 4.66
CA ARG A 80 -21.18 -3.74 3.32
C ARG A 80 -21.35 -2.72 2.20
N ILE A 81 -20.71 -1.56 2.35
CA ILE A 81 -20.64 -0.51 1.34
C ILE A 81 -19.23 -0.43 0.74
N GLU A 82 -19.15 0.09 -0.48
CA GLU A 82 -17.86 0.38 -1.10
C GLU A 82 -17.14 1.52 -0.34
N PRO A 83 -15.90 1.31 0.13
CA PRO A 83 -15.12 2.37 0.74
C PRO A 83 -14.84 3.51 -0.26
N PRO A 84 -15.06 4.79 0.12
CA PRO A 84 -14.72 5.94 -0.73
C PRO A 84 -13.27 5.95 -1.21
N SER A 85 -12.34 5.45 -0.38
CA SER A 85 -10.91 5.37 -0.70
C SER A 85 -10.59 4.42 -1.88
N TRP A 86 -11.52 3.54 -2.27
CA TRP A 86 -11.36 2.72 -3.47
C TRP A 86 -11.51 3.50 -4.75
N ILE A 87 -12.45 4.46 -4.79
CA ILE A 87 -12.65 5.35 -5.93
C ILE A 87 -11.38 6.14 -6.20
N LEU A 88 -10.70 6.58 -5.14
CA LEU A 88 -9.43 7.30 -5.22
C LEU A 88 -8.30 6.42 -5.79
N GLY A 89 -8.28 5.13 -5.46
CA GLY A 89 -7.35 4.18 -6.07
C GLY A 89 -7.60 4.00 -7.57
N ASP A 90 -8.85 3.91 -7.99
CA ASP A 90 -9.20 3.81 -9.41
C ASP A 90 -8.87 5.08 -10.18
N GLU A 91 -9.03 6.25 -9.56
CA GLU A 91 -8.67 7.55 -10.15
C GLU A 91 -7.18 7.58 -10.51
N VAL A 92 -6.32 7.12 -9.59
CA VAL A 92 -4.86 7.04 -9.81
C VAL A 92 -4.51 6.03 -10.90
N VAL A 93 -5.12 4.84 -10.89
CA VAL A 93 -4.88 3.85 -11.96
C VAL A 93 -5.34 4.39 -13.31
N SER A 94 -6.50 5.05 -13.35
CA SER A 94 -7.06 5.66 -14.56
C SER A 94 -6.21 6.81 -15.09
N SER A 95 -5.45 7.49 -14.24
CA SER A 95 -4.46 8.49 -14.65
C SER A 95 -3.19 7.88 -15.26
N GLY A 96 -3.09 6.55 -15.33
CA GLY A 96 -1.92 5.81 -15.81
C GLY A 96 -0.81 5.66 -14.77
N ALA A 97 -1.07 6.00 -13.51
CA ALA A 97 -0.08 5.82 -12.44
C ALA A 97 -0.09 4.40 -11.89
N LYS A 98 1.10 3.97 -11.45
CA LYS A 98 1.39 2.61 -10.98
C LYS A 98 1.37 2.50 -9.46
N GLY A 99 1.26 3.62 -8.76
CA GLY A 99 1.19 3.60 -7.30
C GLY A 99 0.99 4.96 -6.66
N ILE A 100 0.90 4.92 -5.33
CA ILE A 100 0.51 6.03 -4.47
C ILE A 100 1.44 6.09 -3.27
N LEU A 101 2.11 7.23 -3.07
CA LEU A 101 2.77 7.56 -1.81
C LEU A 101 1.82 8.34 -0.90
N PHE A 102 1.74 7.94 0.37
CA PHE A 102 0.89 8.59 1.37
C PHE A 102 1.48 8.44 2.77
N ASN A 103 1.13 9.35 3.67
CA ASN A 103 1.62 9.34 5.04
C ASN A 103 0.99 8.20 5.86
N SER A 104 1.79 7.57 6.72
CA SER A 104 1.28 6.63 7.72
C SER A 104 0.47 7.37 8.78
N ARG A 105 -0.62 6.75 9.25
CA ARG A 105 -1.34 7.20 10.45
C ARG A 105 -0.78 6.60 11.75
N LEU A 106 0.12 5.62 11.65
CA LEU A 106 0.67 4.89 12.79
C LEU A 106 2.10 5.31 13.13
N THR A 107 2.83 5.87 12.16
CA THR A 107 4.20 6.36 12.35
C THR A 107 4.28 7.83 11.92
N PRO A 108 4.62 8.77 12.84
CA PRO A 108 4.94 10.14 12.46
C PRO A 108 6.03 10.18 11.39
N ASP A 109 5.84 11.00 10.36
CA ASP A 109 6.73 11.13 9.20
C ASP A 109 6.94 9.84 8.37
N GLY A 110 6.26 8.75 8.72
CA GLY A 110 6.32 7.49 8.00
C GLY A 110 5.60 7.60 6.66
N THR A 111 6.21 7.05 5.61
CA THR A 111 5.61 7.04 4.26
C THR A 111 5.34 5.62 3.80
N ASN A 112 4.10 5.40 3.35
CA ASN A 112 3.66 4.17 2.72
C ASN A 112 3.61 4.32 1.20
N LEU A 113 3.79 3.19 0.52
CA LEU A 113 3.59 3.05 -0.92
C LEU A 113 2.57 1.94 -1.17
N VAL A 114 1.54 2.25 -1.94
CA VAL A 114 0.71 1.24 -2.61
C VAL A 114 1.16 1.14 -4.04
N LEU A 115 1.61 -0.04 -4.45
CA LEU A 115 2.04 -0.34 -5.82
C LEU A 115 1.01 -1.25 -6.49
N TYR A 116 0.37 -0.77 -7.55
CA TYR A 116 -0.55 -1.57 -8.36
C TYR A 116 0.25 -2.47 -9.29
N THR A 117 0.05 -3.78 -9.18
CA THR A 117 0.92 -4.76 -9.88
C THR A 117 0.46 -5.07 -11.30
N GLN A 118 -0.80 -4.83 -11.62
CA GLN A 118 -1.37 -5.02 -12.96
C GLN A 118 -0.82 -4.05 -14.03
N PRO A 119 -0.69 -2.73 -13.76
CA PRO A 119 -0.17 -1.78 -14.74
C PRO A 119 1.37 -1.74 -14.84
N LEU A 120 2.10 -2.59 -14.11
CA LEU A 120 3.56 -2.68 -14.26
C LEU A 120 3.93 -3.19 -15.65
N ASP A 121 4.99 -2.63 -16.21
CA ASP A 121 5.53 -3.00 -17.52
C ASP A 121 7.03 -3.33 -17.44
N SER A 122 7.66 -3.57 -18.59
CA SER A 122 9.08 -3.96 -18.67
C SER A 122 10.08 -2.91 -18.16
N THR A 123 9.65 -1.68 -17.93
CA THR A 123 10.48 -0.59 -17.39
C THR A 123 10.42 -0.51 -15.86
N ASP A 124 9.49 -1.22 -15.23
CA ASP A 124 9.39 -1.31 -13.78
C ASP A 124 10.14 -2.53 -13.27
N HIS A 125 10.78 -2.37 -12.12
CA HIS A 125 11.54 -3.42 -11.45
C HIS A 125 11.05 -3.54 -10.02
N LEU A 126 10.67 -4.76 -9.62
CA LEU A 126 10.30 -5.09 -8.26
C LEU A 126 11.04 -6.38 -7.89
N GLU A 127 12.13 -6.24 -7.14
CA GLU A 127 13.00 -7.34 -6.76
C GLU A 127 13.09 -7.47 -5.25
N VAL A 128 12.89 -8.68 -4.75
CA VAL A 128 13.13 -9.00 -3.34
C VAL A 128 14.63 -8.93 -3.07
N TYR A 129 15.02 -8.17 -2.05
CA TYR A 129 16.39 -8.14 -1.57
C TYR A 129 16.65 -9.32 -0.62
N ASP A 130 17.20 -10.40 -1.16
CA ASP A 130 17.60 -11.60 -0.41
C ASP A 130 18.94 -12.16 -0.90
N PRO A 131 20.07 -11.46 -0.68
CA PRO A 131 21.38 -11.83 -1.23
C PRO A 131 21.90 -13.16 -0.69
N HIS A 132 21.38 -13.63 0.45
CA HIS A 132 21.78 -14.88 1.08
C HIS A 132 20.75 -16.00 0.87
N ASN A 133 19.67 -15.74 0.12
CA ASN A 133 18.58 -16.67 -0.11
C ASN A 133 18.06 -17.26 1.23
N ALA A 134 17.93 -16.37 2.24
CA ALA A 134 17.55 -16.67 3.60
C ALA A 134 16.02 -16.67 3.80
N LEU A 135 15.25 -16.19 2.82
CA LEU A 135 13.80 -16.23 2.90
C LEU A 135 13.29 -17.68 2.86
N PRO A 136 12.22 -17.98 3.61
CA PRO A 136 11.60 -19.29 3.59
C PRO A 136 11.09 -19.61 2.18
N LYS A 137 11.46 -20.79 1.67
CA LYS A 137 11.00 -21.27 0.35
C LYS A 137 9.67 -21.99 0.43
N ASN A 138 9.41 -22.61 1.57
CA ASN A 138 8.25 -23.47 1.83
C ASN A 138 8.12 -23.72 3.34
N GLN A 139 7.10 -24.48 3.74
CA GLN A 139 6.83 -24.77 5.16
C GLN A 139 8.01 -25.44 5.87
N SER A 140 8.80 -26.28 5.18
CA SER A 140 9.97 -26.95 5.74
C SER A 140 11.20 -26.04 5.91
N SER A 141 11.09 -24.75 5.57
CA SER A 141 12.16 -23.78 5.84
C SER A 141 12.23 -23.40 7.33
N TRP A 142 11.28 -23.85 8.14
CA TRP A 142 11.14 -23.56 9.57
C TRP A 142 11.28 -24.80 10.46
N ASP A 143 11.50 -25.98 9.86
CA ASP A 143 11.78 -27.24 10.57
C ASP A 143 13.25 -27.28 11.03
#